data_AF-A0A1C4R1M6-F1
#
_entry.id   AF-A0A1C4R1M6-F1
#
_cell.length_a   1.000
_cell.length_b   1.000
_cell.length_c   1.000
_cell.angle_alpha   90.00
_cell.angle_beta   90.00
_cell.angle_gamma   90.00
#
_symmetry.space_group_name_H-M   'P 1'
#
loop_
_entity.id
_entity.type
_entity.pdbx_description
1 polymer ?
#
loop_
_entity_poly.entity_id
_entity_poly.type
_entity_poly.pdbx_seq_one_letter_code
_entity_poly.pdbx_strand_id
1 'polypeptide(L)'
;MLTHAAHRDSHPSFWPRVREFAVPASMIETATARREAGDWAGACAAAGIDQAALLRLVLERRIGALQLPPGVRIVAAANPRSSAADGWELSPPLANRFVHLQWAHDHEVVVRGLAGTWPRATLPRLDPERLPEAVDFARRAVCGLLSARPTLVHRLPTTETRRGGPWPSPRSWDMALALVAFATAAGSSRDVLSLLVRGTVGDGPGLELLASLDRMDLPDPEDLLADPAGAVLPERGDLRQAALDGVVAAVRTRPERGRWDAAWALLVRALETGAPDLVVVPATTLATLRQEDWDVPAAVEDLAGVISLSRRADRAAERVAATGKAGR
;
A
#
# COMPACT_ATOMS: atom_id res chain seq x y z
N MET A 1 62.40 44.12 2.83
CA MET A 1 61.34 45.10 3.13
C MET A 1 60.12 44.78 2.28
N LEU A 2 59.01 44.40 2.94
CA LEU A 2 57.59 44.73 2.68
C LEU A 2 57.14 44.93 1.20
N THR A 3 56.37 44.01 0.59
CA THR A 3 54.88 43.81 0.56
C THR A 3 54.17 44.45 -0.62
N HIS A 4 53.40 43.64 -1.37
CA HIS A 4 52.00 43.79 -1.84
C HIS A 4 51.85 43.04 -3.19
N ALA A 5 51.34 41.81 -3.19
CA ALA A 5 49.92 41.42 -3.13
C ALA A 5 49.20 41.62 -4.48
N ALA A 6 48.65 40.50 -4.95
CA ALA A 6 47.93 40.34 -6.19
C ALA A 6 46.66 41.20 -6.24
N HIS A 7 46.49 41.97 -7.30
CA HIS A 7 45.17 42.36 -7.79
C HIS A 7 45.28 42.62 -9.29
N ARG A 8 45.15 41.56 -10.09
CA ARG A 8 44.64 41.71 -11.45
C ARG A 8 43.14 41.48 -11.36
N ASP A 9 42.42 42.58 -11.52
CA ASP A 9 40.98 42.60 -11.70
C ASP A 9 40.57 41.72 -12.88
N SER A 10 39.84 40.67 -12.57
CA SER A 10 39.07 39.89 -13.54
C SER A 10 37.60 39.93 -13.14
N HIS A 11 37.00 41.13 -13.25
CA HIS A 11 35.59 41.38 -12.99
C HIS A 11 34.65 41.51 -14.22
N PRO A 12 34.80 40.78 -15.36
CA PRO A 12 33.72 40.74 -16.37
C PRO A 12 32.63 39.69 -16.07
N SER A 13 32.82 38.77 -15.10
CA SER A 13 31.96 37.59 -14.93
C SER A 13 30.85 37.71 -13.88
N PHE A 14 30.78 38.83 -13.14
CA PHE A 14 29.82 38.99 -12.05
C PHE A 14 28.42 39.37 -12.56
N TRP A 15 28.32 40.38 -13.44
CA TRP A 15 27.04 40.94 -13.88
C TRP A 15 26.19 40.04 -14.80
N PRO A 16 26.76 39.26 -15.74
CA PRO A 16 25.98 38.29 -16.51
C PRO A 16 25.39 37.18 -15.63
N ARG A 17 26.16 36.71 -14.63
CA ARG A 17 25.74 35.70 -13.67
C ARG A 17 24.69 36.24 -12.69
N VAL A 18 24.82 37.50 -12.26
CA VAL A 18 23.77 38.20 -11.50
C VAL A 18 22.50 38.31 -12.33
N ARG A 19 22.54 38.62 -13.63
CA ARG A 19 21.33 38.66 -14.48
C ARG A 19 20.71 37.29 -14.73
N GLU A 20 21.49 36.22 -14.70
CA GLU A 20 21.02 34.83 -14.80
C GLU A 20 20.25 34.38 -13.53
N PHE A 21 20.56 34.95 -12.36
CA PHE A 21 19.93 34.60 -11.08
C PHE A 21 19.13 35.75 -10.43
N ALA A 22 19.09 36.94 -11.04
CA ALA A 22 18.39 38.11 -10.50
C ALA A 22 16.89 38.00 -10.77
N VAL A 23 16.12 38.08 -9.68
CA VAL A 23 14.67 38.18 -9.73
C VAL A 23 14.30 39.55 -10.33
N PRO A 24 13.43 39.61 -11.36
CA PRO A 24 13.00 40.88 -11.96
C PRO A 24 12.39 41.83 -10.91
N ALA A 25 12.67 43.14 -10.99
CA ALA A 25 12.10 44.13 -10.07
C ALA A 25 10.57 44.10 -10.06
N SER A 26 9.95 43.94 -11.23
CA SER A 26 8.48 43.79 -11.37
C SER A 26 7.93 42.57 -10.63
N MET A 27 8.69 41.47 -10.57
CA MET A 27 8.34 40.27 -9.82
C MET A 27 8.39 40.53 -8.31
N ILE A 28 9.43 41.23 -7.83
CA ILE A 28 9.59 41.60 -6.42
C ILE A 28 8.47 42.56 -5.98
N GLU A 29 8.19 43.59 -6.78
CA GLU A 29 7.17 44.59 -6.52
C GLU A 29 5.77 43.95 -6.47
N THR A 30 5.44 43.11 -7.46
CA THR A 30 4.14 42.44 -7.53
C THR A 30 3.94 41.45 -6.39
N ALA A 31 4.97 40.64 -6.06
CA ALA A 31 4.90 39.69 -4.95
C ALA A 31 4.81 40.41 -3.60
N THR A 32 5.51 41.53 -3.42
CA THR A 32 5.48 42.33 -2.19
C THR A 32 4.13 42.99 -1.97
N ALA A 33 3.57 43.63 -3.00
CA ALA A 33 2.26 44.27 -2.92
C ALA A 33 1.16 43.26 -2.52
N ARG A 34 1.20 42.05 -3.09
CA ARG A 34 0.24 40.98 -2.74
C ARG A 34 0.45 40.45 -1.33
N ARG A 35 1.69 40.29 -0.88
CA ARG A 35 2.01 39.90 0.51
C ARG A 35 1.50 40.91 1.53
N GLU A 36 1.70 42.21 1.29
CA GLU A 36 1.23 43.28 2.17
C GLU A 36 -0.29 43.36 2.25
N ALA A 37 -0.98 42.99 1.17
CA ALA A 37 -2.44 42.85 1.13
C ALA A 37 -2.97 41.55 1.77
N GLY A 38 -2.08 40.67 2.28
CA GLY A 38 -2.46 39.36 2.85
C GLY A 38 -2.74 38.26 1.81
N ASP A 39 -2.57 38.54 0.52
CA ASP A 39 -2.71 37.59 -0.59
C ASP A 39 -1.40 36.79 -0.80
N TRP A 40 -1.16 35.82 0.08
CA TRP A 40 0.03 34.98 0.03
C TRP A 40 0.07 34.06 -1.21
N ALA A 41 -1.10 33.63 -1.72
CA ALA A 41 -1.19 32.77 -2.90
C ALA A 41 -0.81 33.53 -4.17
N GLY A 42 -1.38 34.72 -4.36
CA GLY A 42 -1.03 35.59 -5.47
C GLY A 42 0.41 36.09 -5.39
N ALA A 43 0.97 36.29 -4.19
CA ALA A 43 2.39 36.62 -4.01
C ALA A 43 3.32 35.50 -4.51
N CYS A 44 3.04 34.25 -4.17
CA CYS A 44 3.81 33.09 -4.64
C CYS A 44 3.71 32.91 -6.16
N ALA A 45 2.51 33.09 -6.74
CA ALA A 45 2.32 33.04 -8.19
C ALA A 45 3.08 34.15 -8.92
N ALA A 46 3.04 35.38 -8.39
CA ALA A 46 3.76 36.52 -8.95
C ALA A 46 5.29 36.33 -8.89
N ALA A 47 5.78 35.75 -7.78
CA ALA A 47 7.19 35.41 -7.57
C ALA A 47 7.67 34.23 -8.45
N GLY A 48 6.79 33.66 -9.28
CA GLY A 48 7.12 32.48 -10.07
C GLY A 48 7.64 31.35 -9.18
N ILE A 49 7.07 31.17 -7.97
CA ILE A 49 7.40 30.03 -7.11
C ILE A 49 6.94 28.78 -7.83
N ASP A 50 7.86 28.29 -8.65
CA ASP A 50 7.78 27.06 -9.39
C ASP A 50 7.80 25.90 -8.39
N GLN A 51 7.15 24.80 -8.75
CA GLN A 51 7.28 23.55 -8.00
C GLN A 51 8.76 23.14 -7.83
N ALA A 52 9.68 23.66 -8.66
CA ALA A 52 11.13 23.56 -8.47
C ALA A 52 11.62 24.03 -7.08
N ALA A 53 11.05 25.11 -6.50
CA ALA A 53 11.39 25.55 -5.15
C ALA A 53 10.90 24.56 -4.07
N LEU A 54 9.72 23.97 -4.29
CA LEU A 54 9.20 22.89 -3.42
C LEU A 54 10.02 21.61 -3.57
N LEU A 55 10.53 21.30 -4.76
CA LEU A 55 11.43 20.17 -4.97
C LEU A 55 12.72 20.34 -4.17
N ARG A 56 13.28 21.56 -4.09
CA ARG A 56 14.46 21.82 -3.25
C ARG A 56 14.18 21.63 -1.77
N LEU A 57 13.01 22.07 -1.30
CA LEU A 57 12.58 21.81 0.08
C LEU A 57 12.40 20.31 0.36
N VAL A 58 11.71 19.59 -0.53
CA VAL A 58 11.35 18.18 -0.31
C VAL A 58 12.53 17.23 -0.54
N LEU A 59 13.35 17.48 -1.56
CA LEU A 59 14.47 16.63 -1.94
C LEU A 59 15.77 17.04 -1.27
N GLU A 60 16.17 18.30 -1.41
CA GLU A 60 17.45 18.77 -0.85
C GLU A 60 17.33 19.10 0.63
N ARG A 61 16.10 19.13 1.18
CA ARG A 61 15.83 19.52 2.56
C ARG A 61 16.43 20.88 2.86
N ARG A 62 16.27 21.84 1.94
CA ARG A 62 16.93 23.15 2.01
C ARG A 62 15.96 24.31 1.72
N ILE A 63 16.08 25.37 2.51
CA ILE A 63 15.33 26.63 2.34
C ILE A 63 16.36 27.76 2.23
N GLY A 64 16.56 28.29 1.02
CA GLY A 64 17.61 29.28 0.77
C GLY A 64 19.01 28.72 1.11
N ALA A 65 19.65 29.28 2.14
CA ALA A 65 20.93 28.79 2.67
C ALA A 65 20.79 27.75 3.80
N LEU A 66 19.60 27.60 4.38
CA LEU A 66 19.35 26.74 5.54
C LEU A 66 19.15 25.28 5.11
N GLN A 67 20.01 24.38 5.62
CA GLN A 67 19.79 22.94 5.56
C GLN A 67 18.88 22.51 6.72
N LEU A 68 17.80 21.79 6.43
CA LEU A 68 16.89 21.28 7.47
C LEU A 68 17.57 20.14 8.24
N PRO A 69 17.53 20.18 9.59
CA PRO A 69 18.06 19.11 10.43
C PRO A 69 17.45 17.73 10.10
N PRO A 70 18.18 16.61 10.30
CA PRO A 70 17.67 15.27 10.02
C PRO A 70 16.38 14.91 10.76
N GLY A 71 16.11 15.53 11.91
CA GLY A 71 14.88 15.32 12.70
C GLY A 71 13.62 15.96 12.09
N VAL A 72 13.75 16.90 11.15
CA VAL A 72 12.58 17.58 10.56
C VAL A 72 11.84 16.63 9.60
N ARG A 73 10.52 16.58 9.70
CA ARG A 73 9.65 15.83 8.78
C ARG A 73 8.78 16.83 8.02
N ILE A 74 8.53 16.54 6.74
CA ILE A 74 7.71 17.38 5.87
C ILE A 74 6.36 16.69 5.74
N VAL A 75 5.31 17.40 6.16
CA VAL A 75 3.92 16.95 6.02
C VAL A 75 3.18 18.02 5.23
N ALA A 76 2.40 17.58 4.24
CA ALA A 76 1.56 18.45 3.43
C ALA A 76 0.10 18.01 3.59
N ALA A 77 -0.81 18.98 3.62
CA ALA A 77 -2.24 18.76 3.57
C ALA A 77 -2.78 19.47 2.34
N ALA A 78 -3.64 18.78 1.59
CA ALA A 78 -4.27 19.32 0.39
C ALA A 78 -5.74 18.91 0.36
N ASN A 79 -6.59 19.82 -0.10
CA ASN A 79 -8.00 19.51 -0.33
C ASN A 79 -8.16 18.73 -1.64
N PRO A 80 -9.13 17.81 -1.72
CA PRO A 80 -9.53 17.22 -2.99
C PRO A 80 -9.95 18.31 -3.98
N ARG A 81 -9.66 18.12 -5.28
CA ARG A 81 -9.96 19.11 -6.31
C ARG A 81 -11.45 19.44 -6.45
N SER A 82 -12.33 18.49 -6.17
CA SER A 82 -13.78 18.73 -6.13
C SER A 82 -14.20 19.80 -5.13
N SER A 83 -13.32 20.15 -4.20
CA SER A 83 -13.58 21.09 -3.10
C SER A 83 -12.75 22.38 -3.18
N ALA A 84 -11.91 22.55 -4.22
CA ALA A 84 -11.01 23.71 -4.34
C ALA A 84 -11.33 24.51 -5.62
N ALA A 85 -11.72 25.78 -5.45
CA ALA A 85 -12.00 26.69 -6.57
C ALA A 85 -10.74 26.97 -7.43
N ASP A 86 -9.55 26.95 -6.82
CA ASP A 86 -8.23 27.17 -7.44
C ASP A 86 -7.23 26.04 -7.09
N GLY A 87 -7.68 24.78 -7.13
CA GLY A 87 -6.85 23.62 -6.79
C GLY A 87 -5.82 23.27 -7.88
N TRP A 88 -4.56 23.05 -7.49
CA TRP A 88 -3.44 22.74 -8.37
C TRP A 88 -2.94 21.32 -8.11
N GLU A 89 -2.63 20.57 -9.18
CA GLU A 89 -2.09 19.22 -9.07
C GLU A 89 -0.60 19.28 -8.70
N LEU A 90 -0.14 18.38 -7.82
CA LEU A 90 1.28 18.14 -7.67
C LEU A 90 1.84 17.63 -9.00
N SER A 91 3.00 18.13 -9.44
CA SER A 91 3.67 17.51 -10.59
C SER A 91 4.05 16.07 -10.24
N PRO A 92 4.05 15.15 -11.23
CA PRO A 92 4.40 13.76 -10.97
C PRO A 92 5.74 13.54 -10.23
N PRO A 93 6.83 14.31 -10.50
CA PRO A 93 8.04 14.22 -9.71
C PRO A 93 7.79 14.56 -8.23
N LEU A 94 7.09 15.65 -7.93
CA LEU A 94 6.84 16.06 -6.54
C LEU A 94 5.90 15.07 -5.85
N ALA A 95 4.83 14.64 -6.53
CA ALA A 95 3.86 13.67 -6.01
C ALA A 95 4.53 12.36 -5.57
N ASN A 96 5.47 11.84 -6.37
CA ASN A 96 6.16 10.57 -6.09
C ASN A 96 7.19 10.64 -4.94
N ARG A 97 7.31 11.78 -4.27
CA ARG A 97 8.14 11.98 -3.05
C ARG A 97 7.33 11.99 -1.77
N PHE A 98 5.99 11.99 -1.87
CA PHE A 98 5.09 11.93 -0.73
C PHE A 98 4.42 10.57 -0.61
N VAL A 99 4.09 10.19 0.63
CA VAL A 99 3.07 9.19 0.90
C VAL A 99 1.73 9.91 0.91
N HIS A 100 0.81 9.48 0.05
CA HIS A 100 -0.51 10.08 -0.11
C HIS A 100 -1.51 9.35 0.77
N LEU A 101 -1.95 9.99 1.84
CA LEU A 101 -2.96 9.44 2.75
C LEU A 101 -4.26 10.20 2.54
N GLN A 102 -5.31 9.49 2.14
CA GLN A 102 -6.65 10.05 2.12
C GLN A 102 -7.17 10.07 3.56
N TRP A 103 -7.41 11.27 4.08
CA TRP A 103 -7.91 11.46 5.43
C TRP A 103 -9.40 11.76 5.40
N ALA A 104 -10.20 10.87 5.97
CA ALA A 104 -11.61 11.11 6.25
C ALA A 104 -11.75 11.50 7.72
N HIS A 105 -12.54 12.53 8.00
CA HIS A 105 -12.80 12.99 9.36
C HIS A 105 -13.86 12.09 10.00
N ASP A 106 -13.55 11.53 11.17
CA ASP A 106 -14.54 10.83 11.98
C ASP A 106 -15.48 11.84 12.65
N HIS A 107 -16.78 11.69 12.42
CA HIS A 107 -17.80 12.62 12.91
C HIS A 107 -17.78 12.76 14.43
N GLU A 108 -17.65 11.65 15.17
CA GLU A 108 -17.65 11.68 16.63
C GLU A 108 -16.38 12.35 17.17
N VAL A 109 -15.23 12.08 16.53
CA VAL A 109 -13.95 12.73 16.88
C VAL A 109 -14.04 14.23 16.68
N VAL A 110 -14.64 14.70 15.58
CA VAL A 110 -14.81 16.14 15.29
C VAL A 110 -15.73 16.79 16.32
N VAL A 111 -16.90 16.21 16.58
CA VAL A 111 -17.88 16.75 17.55
C VAL A 111 -17.25 16.83 18.95
N ARG A 112 -16.62 15.75 19.41
CA ARG A 112 -15.95 15.69 20.72
C ARG A 112 -14.79 16.69 20.80
N GLY A 113 -14.01 16.81 19.72
CA GLY A 113 -12.90 17.75 19.61
C GLY A 113 -13.35 19.20 19.73
N LEU A 114 -14.37 19.59 18.96
CA LEU A 114 -14.98 20.93 19.02
C LEU A 114 -15.65 21.22 20.37
N ALA A 115 -16.16 20.18 21.06
CA ALA A 115 -16.62 20.28 22.44
C ALA A 115 -15.48 20.40 23.48
N GLY A 116 -14.22 20.48 23.03
CA GLY A 116 -13.05 20.76 23.87
C GLY A 116 -12.18 19.55 24.20
N THR A 117 -12.50 18.35 23.70
CA THR A 117 -11.74 17.13 23.99
C THR A 117 -11.23 16.45 22.72
N TRP A 118 -10.01 16.79 22.30
CA TRP A 118 -9.33 16.09 21.21
C TRP A 118 -8.69 14.79 21.71
N PRO A 119 -8.91 13.64 21.06
CA PRO A 119 -8.22 12.40 21.43
C PRO A 119 -6.71 12.54 21.20
N ARG A 120 -5.91 11.98 22.11
CA ARG A 120 -4.46 11.89 21.92
C ARG A 120 -4.14 10.69 21.04
N ALA A 121 -3.52 10.94 19.89
CA ALA A 121 -2.96 9.89 19.05
C ALA A 121 -1.71 9.29 19.70
N THR A 122 -1.63 7.96 19.72
CA THR A 122 -0.43 7.23 20.08
C THR A 122 0.34 6.87 18.81
N LEU A 123 1.62 7.22 18.76
CA LEU A 123 2.48 6.80 17.66
C LEU A 123 2.89 5.34 17.89
N PRO A 124 2.86 4.49 16.84
CA PRO A 124 3.38 3.13 16.95
C PRO A 124 4.87 3.18 17.31
N ARG A 125 5.29 2.31 18.23
CA ARG A 125 6.69 2.17 18.61
C ARG A 125 7.33 1.07 17.76
N LEU A 126 8.44 1.42 17.12
CA LEU A 126 9.27 0.47 16.42
C LEU A 126 9.90 -0.48 17.44
N ASP A 127 9.82 -1.78 17.18
CA ASP A 127 10.61 -2.81 17.85
C ASP A 127 11.95 -2.98 17.10
N PRO A 128 13.09 -2.58 17.70
CA PRO A 128 14.39 -2.69 17.04
C PRO A 128 14.84 -4.13 16.81
N GLU A 129 14.40 -5.08 17.64
CA GLU A 129 14.81 -6.49 17.54
C GLU A 129 14.14 -7.18 16.36
N ARG A 130 12.91 -6.77 16.02
CA ARG A 130 12.14 -7.30 14.88
C ARG A 130 12.48 -6.63 13.55
N LEU A 131 13.15 -5.47 13.57
CA LEU A 131 13.42 -4.69 12.36
C LEU A 131 14.24 -5.45 11.31
N PRO A 132 15.32 -6.18 11.64
CA PRO A 132 16.10 -6.90 10.63
C PRO A 132 15.26 -7.91 9.84
N GLU A 133 14.50 -8.76 10.53
CA GLU A 133 13.61 -9.74 9.91
C GLU A 133 12.49 -9.09 9.10
N ALA A 134 11.93 -7.98 9.60
CA ALA A 134 10.92 -7.20 8.90
C ALA A 134 11.46 -6.57 7.60
N VAL A 135 12.72 -6.13 7.58
CA VAL A 135 13.40 -5.62 6.38
C VAL A 135 13.58 -6.73 5.35
N ASP A 136 14.02 -7.92 5.78
CA ASP A 136 14.20 -9.06 4.88
C ASP A 136 12.86 -9.55 4.31
N PHE A 137 11.81 -9.59 5.14
CA PHE A 137 10.44 -9.86 4.71
C PHE A 137 9.96 -8.83 3.67
N ALA A 138 10.09 -7.54 3.95
CA ALA A 138 9.71 -6.48 3.02
C ALA A 138 10.48 -6.55 1.69
N ARG A 139 11.78 -6.86 1.75
CA ARG A 139 12.63 -7.03 0.56
C ARG A 139 12.17 -8.21 -0.29
N ARG A 140 11.95 -9.38 0.33
CA ARG A 140 11.42 -10.56 -0.37
C ARG A 140 10.08 -10.25 -1.05
N ALA A 141 9.18 -9.57 -0.35
CA ALA A 141 7.87 -9.17 -0.87
C ALA A 141 7.97 -8.30 -2.12
N VAL A 142 8.69 -7.18 -2.01
CA VAL A 142 8.79 -6.17 -3.08
C VAL A 142 9.59 -6.73 -4.25
N CYS A 143 10.75 -7.35 -4.01
CA CYS A 143 11.56 -7.92 -5.07
C CYS A 143 10.86 -9.08 -5.78
N GLY A 144 10.14 -9.94 -5.04
CA GLY A 144 9.35 -11.03 -5.62
C GLY A 144 8.25 -10.52 -6.55
N LEU A 145 7.48 -9.53 -6.08
CA LEU A 145 6.44 -8.90 -6.90
C LEU A 145 7.02 -8.25 -8.16
N LEU A 146 8.08 -7.44 -8.02
CA LEU A 146 8.66 -6.71 -9.15
C LEU A 146 9.34 -7.63 -10.16
N SER A 147 9.88 -8.76 -9.73
CA SER A 147 10.42 -9.80 -10.62
C SER A 147 9.30 -10.45 -11.44
N ALA A 148 8.16 -10.77 -10.81
CA ALA A 148 7.00 -11.35 -11.49
C ALA A 148 6.23 -10.33 -12.35
N ARG A 149 6.31 -9.03 -12.02
CA ARG A 149 5.57 -7.94 -12.67
C ARG A 149 6.51 -6.79 -13.06
N PRO A 150 7.42 -6.96 -14.05
CA PRO A 150 8.40 -5.93 -14.41
C PRO A 150 7.80 -4.57 -14.77
N THR A 151 6.58 -4.56 -15.34
CA THR A 151 5.85 -3.33 -15.69
C THR A 151 5.40 -2.50 -14.49
N LEU A 152 5.54 -3.01 -13.26
CA LEU A 152 5.29 -2.28 -12.03
C LEU A 152 6.53 -1.54 -11.52
N VAL A 153 7.74 -1.82 -12.01
CA VAL A 153 8.96 -1.10 -11.56
C VAL A 153 8.82 0.41 -11.79
N HIS A 154 8.23 0.79 -12.91
CA HIS A 154 7.91 2.18 -13.23
C HIS A 154 6.65 2.25 -14.11
N ARG A 155 5.58 2.85 -13.60
CA ARG A 155 4.33 3.04 -14.35
C ARG A 155 3.71 4.40 -14.02
N LEU A 156 4.10 5.42 -14.77
CA LEU A 156 3.49 6.74 -14.67
C LEU A 156 2.05 6.71 -15.21
N PRO A 157 1.06 7.23 -14.47
CA PRO A 157 -0.32 7.30 -14.96
C PRO A 157 -0.44 8.16 -16.21
N THR A 158 -1.28 7.74 -17.16
CA THR A 158 -1.50 8.48 -18.41
C THR A 158 -2.41 9.67 -18.22
N THR A 159 -3.40 9.58 -17.33
CA THR A 159 -4.35 10.65 -17.01
C THR A 159 -3.76 11.65 -16.03
N GLU A 160 -3.87 12.94 -16.34
CA GLU A 160 -3.36 14.05 -15.53
C GLU A 160 -3.80 13.96 -14.07
N THR A 161 -5.07 13.61 -13.85
CA THR A 161 -5.66 13.53 -12.51
C THR A 161 -5.00 12.55 -11.55
N ARG A 162 -4.41 11.48 -12.10
CA ARG A 162 -3.71 10.45 -11.33
C ARG A 162 -2.21 10.73 -11.20
N ARG A 163 -1.66 11.63 -12.02
CA ARG A 163 -0.22 11.98 -11.98
C ARG A 163 0.15 12.78 -10.74
N GLY A 164 -0.80 13.53 -10.17
CA GLY A 164 -0.61 14.25 -8.90
C GLY A 164 -0.73 13.39 -7.63
N GLY A 165 -1.05 12.10 -7.77
CA GLY A 165 -1.21 11.16 -6.66
C GLY A 165 -0.07 10.13 -6.55
N PRO A 166 -0.28 9.03 -5.82
CA PRO A 166 0.70 7.95 -5.70
C PRO A 166 0.74 7.09 -6.97
N TRP A 167 1.93 6.65 -7.35
CA TRP A 167 2.16 5.80 -8.51
C TRP A 167 3.49 5.05 -8.41
N PRO A 168 3.66 3.91 -9.09
CA PRO A 168 4.82 3.06 -8.88
C PRO A 168 6.04 3.55 -9.67
N SER A 169 7.15 3.70 -8.95
CA SER A 169 8.47 4.05 -9.45
C SER A 169 9.51 3.40 -8.52
N PRO A 170 10.80 3.32 -8.89
CA PRO A 170 11.83 2.82 -7.99
C PRO A 170 11.85 3.54 -6.63
N ARG A 171 11.52 4.84 -6.61
CA ARG A 171 11.45 5.64 -5.37
C ARG A 171 10.26 5.26 -4.52
N SER A 172 9.07 5.17 -5.10
CA SER A 172 7.89 4.81 -4.29
C SER A 172 7.94 3.37 -3.82
N TRP A 173 8.60 2.46 -4.54
CA TRP A 173 8.89 1.11 -4.07
C TRP A 173 9.90 1.06 -2.92
N ASP A 174 10.95 1.89 -2.97
CA ASP A 174 11.89 2.04 -1.85
C ASP A 174 11.18 2.56 -0.58
N MET A 175 10.31 3.57 -0.75
CA MET A 175 9.45 4.06 0.34
C MET A 175 8.49 2.96 0.85
N ALA A 176 7.84 2.21 -0.04
CA ALA A 176 6.93 1.13 0.31
C ALA A 176 7.66 0.04 1.12
N LEU A 177 8.86 -0.36 0.71
CA LEU A 177 9.69 -1.33 1.42
C LEU A 177 9.99 -0.87 2.84
N ALA A 178 10.46 0.37 3.01
CA ALA A 178 10.76 0.93 4.32
C ALA A 178 9.53 0.99 5.23
N LEU A 179 8.37 1.36 4.66
CA LEU A 179 7.10 1.43 5.40
C LEU A 179 6.55 0.05 5.76
N VAL A 180 6.68 -0.95 4.89
CA VAL A 180 6.32 -2.34 5.18
C VAL A 180 7.19 -2.86 6.33
N ALA A 181 8.51 -2.68 6.24
CA ALA A 181 9.43 -3.11 7.30
C ALA A 181 9.11 -2.45 8.65
N PHE A 182 8.88 -1.13 8.65
CA PHE A 182 8.50 -0.41 9.86
C PHE A 182 7.16 -0.90 10.42
N ALA A 183 6.13 -1.02 9.59
CA ALA A 183 4.79 -1.43 10.01
C ALA A 183 4.79 -2.86 10.58
N THR A 184 5.54 -3.78 9.94
CA THR A 184 5.70 -5.16 10.43
C THR A 184 6.44 -5.19 11.78
N ALA A 185 7.57 -4.49 11.90
CA ALA A 185 8.33 -4.44 13.15
C ALA A 185 7.56 -3.74 14.28
N ALA A 186 6.76 -2.72 13.97
CA ALA A 186 5.93 -2.00 14.93
C ALA A 186 4.60 -2.72 15.26
N GLY A 187 4.32 -3.89 14.68
CA GLY A 187 3.06 -4.60 14.87
C GLY A 187 1.83 -3.80 14.44
N SER A 188 1.97 -2.95 13.42
CA SER A 188 0.88 -2.13 12.91
C SER A 188 -0.21 -2.97 12.27
N SER A 189 -1.46 -2.49 12.32
CA SER A 189 -2.58 -3.21 11.73
C SER A 189 -2.47 -3.32 10.21
N ARG A 190 -3.20 -4.29 9.64
CA ARG A 190 -3.28 -4.48 8.20
C ARG A 190 -3.84 -3.25 7.47
N ASP A 191 -4.76 -2.53 8.09
CA ASP A 191 -5.33 -1.30 7.54
C ASP A 191 -4.29 -0.20 7.42
N VAL A 192 -3.44 -0.03 8.45
CA VAL A 192 -2.32 0.92 8.40
C VAL A 192 -1.34 0.53 7.29
N LEU A 193 -0.98 -0.75 7.20
CA LEU A 193 -0.11 -1.26 6.12
C LEU A 193 -0.70 -0.98 4.74
N SER A 194 -2.01 -1.21 4.58
CA SER A 194 -2.74 -0.95 3.34
C SER A 194 -2.70 0.53 2.95
N LEU A 195 -2.94 1.44 3.90
CA LEU A 195 -2.86 2.88 3.68
C LEU A 195 -1.45 3.32 3.25
N LEU A 196 -0.40 2.81 3.92
CA LEU A 196 0.99 3.17 3.62
C LEU A 196 1.42 2.68 2.24
N VAL A 197 1.12 1.42 1.91
CA VAL A 197 1.49 0.81 0.63
C VAL A 197 0.72 1.46 -0.52
N ARG A 198 -0.60 1.61 -0.41
CA ARG A 198 -1.40 2.26 -1.47
C ARG A 198 -1.05 3.75 -1.60
N GLY A 199 -0.73 4.40 -0.49
CA GLY A 199 -0.28 5.79 -0.47
C GLY A 199 1.10 6.03 -1.08
N THR A 200 1.90 4.99 -1.32
CA THR A 200 3.19 5.13 -2.02
C THR A 200 3.08 4.79 -3.50
N VAL A 201 2.53 3.62 -3.82
CA VAL A 201 2.56 3.07 -5.19
C VAL A 201 1.21 3.12 -5.92
N GLY A 202 0.15 3.57 -5.24
CA GLY A 202 -1.22 3.62 -5.76
C GLY A 202 -2.01 2.33 -5.47
N ASP A 203 -3.33 2.39 -5.68
CA ASP A 203 -4.27 1.33 -5.28
C ASP A 203 -3.98 -0.02 -5.95
N GLY A 204 -3.88 -0.05 -7.28
CA GLY A 204 -3.66 -1.30 -8.02
C GLY A 204 -2.35 -2.00 -7.62
N PRO A 205 -1.17 -1.35 -7.81
CA PRO A 205 0.11 -1.92 -7.40
C PRO A 205 0.18 -2.23 -5.89
N GLY A 206 -0.46 -1.41 -5.07
CA GLY A 206 -0.49 -1.61 -3.63
C GLY A 206 -1.28 -2.85 -3.21
N LEU A 207 -2.45 -3.08 -3.81
CA LEU A 207 -3.23 -4.30 -3.62
C LEU A 207 -2.48 -5.55 -4.11
N GLU A 208 -1.76 -5.47 -5.24
CA GLU A 208 -0.90 -6.56 -5.71
C GLU A 208 0.21 -6.90 -4.68
N LEU A 209 0.86 -5.89 -4.07
CA LEU A 209 1.85 -6.11 -3.01
C LEU A 209 1.22 -6.70 -1.74
N LEU A 210 0.07 -6.18 -1.30
CA LEU A 210 -0.65 -6.71 -0.13
C LEU A 210 -1.00 -8.19 -0.33
N ALA A 211 -1.49 -8.56 -1.51
CA ALA A 211 -1.75 -9.95 -1.85
C ALA A 211 -0.46 -10.80 -1.89
N SER A 212 0.68 -10.22 -2.28
CA SER A 212 1.97 -10.91 -2.22
C SER A 212 2.49 -11.10 -0.79
N LEU A 213 2.24 -10.14 0.09
CA LEU A 213 2.54 -10.24 1.52
C LEU A 213 1.75 -11.39 2.15
N ASP A 214 0.44 -11.40 1.88
CA ASP A 214 -0.49 -12.45 2.31
C ASP A 214 -0.06 -13.84 1.86
N ARG A 215 0.47 -13.99 0.64
CA ARG A 215 0.96 -15.28 0.13
C ARG A 215 2.23 -15.78 0.83
N MET A 216 3.11 -14.91 1.31
CA MET A 216 4.33 -15.36 2.00
C MET A 216 4.06 -15.84 3.42
N ASP A 217 2.94 -15.43 4.00
CA ASP A 217 2.47 -15.93 5.30
C ASP A 217 1.64 -17.22 5.16
N LEU A 218 1.46 -17.75 3.93
CA LEU A 218 0.76 -19.02 3.73
C LEU A 218 1.69 -20.19 4.08
N PRO A 219 1.16 -21.23 4.75
CA PRO A 219 1.89 -22.49 4.95
C PRO A 219 2.25 -23.13 3.60
N ASP A 220 3.41 -23.80 3.55
CA ASP A 220 3.83 -24.53 2.35
C ASP A 220 2.82 -25.67 2.06
N PRO A 221 2.26 -25.76 0.84
CA PRO A 221 1.41 -26.87 0.44
C PRO A 221 2.01 -28.26 0.70
N GLU A 222 3.33 -28.41 0.60
CA GLU A 222 4.01 -29.68 0.85
C GLU A 222 4.02 -30.03 2.34
N ASP A 223 4.20 -29.04 3.22
CA ASP A 223 4.11 -29.25 4.67
C ASP A 223 2.68 -29.62 5.09
N LEU A 224 1.69 -28.94 4.50
CA LEU A 224 0.26 -29.25 4.73
C LEU A 224 -0.14 -30.65 4.25
N LEU A 225 0.45 -31.12 3.14
CA LEU A 225 0.21 -32.47 2.61
C LEU A 225 0.95 -33.55 3.42
N ALA A 226 2.09 -33.21 4.04
CA ALA A 226 2.86 -34.13 4.86
C ALA A 226 2.18 -34.43 6.21
N ASP A 227 1.53 -33.44 6.83
CA ASP A 227 0.73 -33.62 8.05
C ASP A 227 -0.61 -32.87 7.99
N PRO A 228 -1.63 -33.45 7.30
CA PRO A 228 -2.95 -32.84 7.19
C PRO A 228 -3.70 -32.75 8.53
N ALA A 229 -3.41 -33.64 9.48
CA ALA A 229 -4.10 -33.69 10.77
C ALA A 229 -3.59 -32.61 11.73
N GLY A 230 -2.28 -32.34 11.70
CA GLY A 230 -1.63 -31.27 12.47
C GLY A 230 -1.64 -29.90 11.78
N ALA A 231 -2.16 -29.80 10.55
CA ALA A 231 -2.14 -28.58 9.75
C ALA A 231 -2.80 -27.39 10.46
N VAL A 232 -2.05 -26.28 10.57
CA VAL A 232 -2.54 -24.99 11.05
C VAL A 232 -2.91 -24.12 9.85
N LEU A 233 -4.22 -23.98 9.62
CA LEU A 233 -4.74 -23.15 8.54
C LEU A 233 -4.96 -21.70 9.01
N PRO A 234 -4.76 -20.70 8.13
CA PRO A 234 -5.04 -19.31 8.44
C PRO A 234 -6.48 -19.09 8.94
N GLU A 235 -6.67 -18.17 9.91
CA GLU A 235 -8.00 -17.78 10.38
C GLU A 235 -8.76 -16.92 9.34
N ARG A 236 -8.02 -16.07 8.61
CA ARG A 236 -8.57 -15.24 7.54
C ARG A 236 -9.05 -16.11 6.38
N GLY A 237 -10.33 -15.96 6.00
CA GLY A 237 -10.97 -16.81 5.00
C GLY A 237 -10.33 -16.74 3.61
N ASP A 238 -9.86 -15.57 3.17
CA ASP A 238 -9.15 -15.39 1.90
C ASP A 238 -7.78 -16.07 1.87
N LEU A 239 -7.02 -15.97 2.97
CA LEU A 239 -5.74 -16.69 3.14
C LEU A 239 -5.95 -18.19 3.20
N ARG A 240 -6.99 -18.64 3.92
CA ARG A 240 -7.34 -20.04 4.03
C ARG A 240 -7.70 -20.61 2.65
N GLN A 241 -8.53 -19.91 1.89
CA GLN A 241 -8.85 -20.27 0.50
C GLN A 241 -7.57 -20.41 -0.33
N ALA A 242 -6.66 -19.43 -0.26
CA ALA A 242 -5.40 -19.46 -0.99
C ALA A 242 -4.48 -20.63 -0.58
N ALA A 243 -4.44 -21.00 0.71
CA ALA A 243 -3.70 -22.16 1.19
C ALA A 243 -4.28 -23.47 0.62
N LEU A 244 -5.60 -23.63 0.64
CA LEU A 244 -6.29 -24.80 0.09
C LEU A 244 -6.10 -24.90 -1.43
N ASP A 245 -6.22 -23.79 -2.15
CA ASP A 245 -5.96 -23.75 -3.59
C ASP A 245 -4.49 -24.10 -3.92
N GLY A 246 -3.55 -23.68 -3.08
CA GLY A 246 -2.13 -24.07 -3.16
C GLY A 246 -1.91 -25.57 -3.01
N VAL A 247 -2.61 -26.21 -2.07
CA VAL A 247 -2.58 -27.67 -1.89
C VAL A 247 -3.16 -28.40 -3.10
N VAL A 248 -4.31 -27.95 -3.62
CA VAL A 248 -4.90 -28.53 -4.83
C VAL A 248 -3.96 -28.38 -6.04
N ALA A 249 -3.28 -27.24 -6.17
CA ALA A 249 -2.27 -27.04 -7.21
C ALA A 249 -1.07 -27.98 -7.04
N ALA A 250 -0.57 -28.17 -5.82
CA ALA A 250 0.53 -29.09 -5.51
C ALA A 250 0.18 -30.56 -5.82
N VAL A 251 -1.07 -30.98 -5.59
CA VAL A 251 -1.58 -32.30 -6.02
C VAL A 251 -1.66 -32.38 -7.54
N ARG A 252 -2.15 -31.34 -8.21
CA ARG A 252 -2.24 -31.31 -9.68
C ARG A 252 -0.87 -31.45 -10.35
N THR A 253 0.16 -30.81 -9.80
CA THR A 253 1.52 -30.88 -10.33
C THR A 253 2.14 -32.27 -10.16
N ARG A 254 1.81 -32.98 -9.07
CA ARG A 254 2.26 -34.36 -8.80
C ARG A 254 1.07 -35.23 -8.37
N PRO A 255 0.33 -35.80 -9.34
CA PRO A 255 -0.92 -36.51 -9.06
C PRO A 255 -0.64 -37.94 -8.58
N GLU A 256 -0.44 -38.07 -7.27
CA GLU A 256 -0.22 -39.34 -6.57
C GLU A 256 -1.36 -39.60 -5.57
N ARG A 257 -1.78 -40.86 -5.42
CA ARG A 257 -2.92 -41.25 -4.55
C ARG A 257 -2.77 -40.73 -3.13
N GLY A 258 -1.59 -40.92 -2.52
CA GLY A 258 -1.34 -40.47 -1.14
C GLY A 258 -1.46 -38.95 -0.96
N ARG A 259 -1.06 -38.16 -1.96
CA ARG A 259 -1.20 -36.69 -1.94
C ARG A 259 -2.65 -36.26 -2.09
N TRP A 260 -3.39 -36.98 -2.92
CA TRP A 260 -4.82 -36.73 -3.11
C TRP A 260 -5.63 -37.09 -1.85
N ASP A 261 -5.34 -38.23 -1.20
CA ASP A 261 -5.95 -38.62 0.07
C ASP A 261 -5.60 -37.61 1.19
N ALA A 262 -4.35 -37.17 1.26
CA ALA A 262 -3.90 -36.15 2.21
C ALA A 262 -4.62 -34.79 2.01
N ALA A 263 -4.82 -34.38 0.76
CA ALA A 263 -5.57 -33.16 0.45
C ALA A 263 -7.04 -33.26 0.87
N TRP A 264 -7.69 -34.42 0.74
CA TRP A 264 -9.04 -34.64 1.25
C TRP A 264 -9.11 -34.57 2.77
N ALA A 265 -8.14 -35.18 3.48
CA ALA A 265 -8.04 -35.08 4.93
C ALA A 265 -7.88 -33.62 5.38
N LEU A 266 -7.08 -32.83 4.65
CA LEU A 266 -6.91 -31.41 4.92
C LEU A 266 -8.22 -30.62 4.71
N LEU A 267 -9.02 -30.94 3.68
CA LEU A 267 -10.31 -30.28 3.45
C LEU A 267 -11.34 -30.59 4.54
N VAL A 268 -11.35 -31.81 5.07
CA VAL A 268 -12.14 -32.16 6.27
C VAL A 268 -11.68 -31.31 7.45
N ARG A 269 -10.37 -31.21 7.67
CA ARG A 269 -9.83 -30.39 8.76
C ARG A 269 -10.17 -28.90 8.60
N ALA A 270 -10.14 -28.39 7.37
CA ALA A 270 -10.51 -27.01 7.07
C ALA A 270 -11.99 -26.72 7.37
N LEU A 271 -12.86 -27.71 7.16
CA LEU A 271 -14.28 -27.66 7.47
C LEU A 271 -14.55 -27.69 8.99
N GLU A 272 -13.80 -28.48 9.75
CA GLU A 272 -13.91 -28.52 11.22
C GLU A 272 -13.54 -27.19 11.88
N THR A 273 -12.64 -26.43 11.25
CA THR A 273 -11.99 -25.26 11.85
C THR A 273 -12.43 -23.94 11.21
N GLY A 274 -13.40 -23.93 10.29
CA GLY A 274 -13.82 -22.71 9.60
C GLY A 274 -15.10 -22.86 8.78
N ALA A 275 -15.36 -21.85 7.93
CA ALA A 275 -16.62 -21.74 7.23
C ALA A 275 -16.76 -22.79 6.09
N PRO A 276 -17.89 -23.50 5.97
CA PRO A 276 -18.07 -24.57 4.98
C PRO A 276 -17.98 -24.14 3.51
N ASP A 277 -18.22 -22.87 3.20
CA ASP A 277 -18.16 -22.32 1.85
C ASP A 277 -16.74 -22.31 1.28
N LEU A 278 -15.72 -22.12 2.13
CA LEU A 278 -14.31 -22.08 1.75
C LEU A 278 -13.79 -23.42 1.20
N VAL A 279 -14.41 -24.56 1.56
CA VAL A 279 -13.96 -25.87 1.08
C VAL A 279 -14.64 -26.31 -0.22
N VAL A 280 -15.71 -25.62 -0.65
CA VAL A 280 -16.53 -26.04 -1.79
C VAL A 280 -15.75 -26.03 -3.10
N VAL A 281 -15.07 -24.92 -3.40
CA VAL A 281 -14.32 -24.76 -4.65
C VAL A 281 -13.07 -25.67 -4.67
N PRO A 282 -12.25 -25.71 -3.61
CA PRO A 282 -11.13 -26.65 -3.53
C PRO A 282 -11.56 -28.11 -3.65
N ALA A 283 -12.63 -28.52 -2.96
CA ALA A 283 -13.15 -29.90 -3.03
C ALA A 283 -13.64 -30.28 -4.43
N THR A 284 -14.38 -29.37 -5.07
CA THR A 284 -14.86 -29.59 -6.45
C THR A 284 -13.67 -29.73 -7.41
N THR A 285 -12.63 -28.92 -7.22
CA THR A 285 -11.43 -28.96 -8.06
C THR A 285 -10.56 -30.18 -7.79
N LEU A 286 -10.46 -30.63 -6.54
CA LEU A 286 -9.71 -31.83 -6.16
C LEU A 286 -10.40 -33.10 -6.66
N ALA A 287 -11.74 -33.12 -6.68
CA ALA A 287 -12.52 -34.23 -7.21
C ALA A 287 -12.26 -34.48 -8.70
N THR A 288 -11.98 -33.43 -9.49
CA THR A 288 -11.66 -33.59 -10.93
C THR A 288 -10.25 -34.15 -11.16
N LEU A 289 -9.39 -34.20 -10.15
CA LEU A 289 -8.05 -34.78 -10.21
C LEU A 289 -8.04 -36.29 -9.92
N ARG A 290 -9.20 -36.89 -9.64
CA ARG A 290 -9.33 -38.34 -9.38
C ARG A 290 -8.93 -39.16 -10.61
N GLN A 291 -8.15 -40.22 -10.39
CA GLN A 291 -7.83 -41.23 -11.40
C GLN A 291 -8.72 -42.47 -11.25
N GLU A 292 -8.83 -43.30 -12.30
CA GLU A 292 -9.75 -44.45 -12.34
C GLU A 292 -9.53 -45.43 -11.18
N ASP A 293 -8.27 -45.66 -10.80
CA ASP A 293 -7.87 -46.62 -9.76
C ASP A 293 -7.93 -46.03 -8.32
N TRP A 294 -8.45 -44.80 -8.17
CA TRP A 294 -8.55 -44.15 -6.87
C TRP A 294 -9.99 -44.26 -6.34
N ASP A 295 -10.14 -45.00 -5.25
CA ASP A 295 -11.40 -45.09 -4.52
C ASP A 295 -11.73 -43.74 -3.88
N VAL A 296 -13.01 -43.44 -3.76
CA VAL A 296 -13.49 -42.21 -3.10
C VAL A 296 -13.30 -42.37 -1.58
N PRO A 297 -12.52 -41.52 -0.90
CA PRO A 297 -12.36 -41.58 0.55
C PRO A 297 -13.69 -41.31 1.24
N ALA A 298 -13.95 -41.95 2.39
CA ALA A 298 -15.13 -41.68 3.22
C ALA A 298 -15.28 -40.19 3.57
N ALA A 299 -14.14 -39.50 3.72
CA ALA A 299 -14.06 -38.04 3.89
C ALA A 299 -14.81 -37.23 2.81
N VAL A 300 -14.90 -37.73 1.58
CA VAL A 300 -15.62 -37.07 0.47
C VAL A 300 -17.14 -37.18 0.64
N GLU A 301 -17.62 -38.31 1.15
CA GLU A 301 -19.05 -38.53 1.39
C GLU A 301 -19.56 -37.61 2.51
N ASP A 302 -18.78 -37.48 3.58
CA ASP A 302 -19.05 -36.55 4.68
C ASP A 302 -19.05 -35.09 4.19
N LEU A 303 -18.06 -34.70 3.39
CA LEU A 303 -18.00 -33.35 2.81
C LEU A 303 -19.18 -33.07 1.87
N ALA A 304 -19.56 -34.04 1.02
CA ALA A 304 -20.69 -33.89 0.10
C ALA A 304 -22.01 -33.67 0.85
N GLY A 305 -22.21 -34.38 1.97
CA GLY A 305 -23.33 -34.19 2.88
C GLY A 305 -23.40 -32.76 3.43
N VAL A 306 -22.29 -32.26 3.98
CA VAL A 306 -22.21 -30.92 4.59
C VAL A 306 -22.36 -29.79 3.57
N ILE A 307 -21.72 -29.91 2.41
CA ILE A 307 -21.83 -28.93 1.31
C ILE A 307 -23.28 -28.86 0.79
N SER A 308 -23.96 -30.00 0.70
CA SER A 308 -25.37 -30.04 0.28
C SER A 308 -26.33 -29.37 1.27
N LEU A 309 -26.00 -29.39 2.57
CA LEU A 309 -26.78 -28.79 3.64
C LEU A 309 -26.57 -27.27 3.69
N SER A 310 -25.32 -26.80 3.59
CA SER A 310 -24.99 -25.37 3.53
C SER A 310 -25.67 -24.70 2.33
N ARG A 311 -25.56 -25.27 1.12
CA ARG A 311 -26.25 -24.73 -0.08
C ARG A 311 -27.78 -24.70 0.06
N ARG A 312 -28.37 -25.61 0.84
CA ARG A 312 -29.81 -25.59 1.13
C ARG A 312 -30.18 -24.48 2.12
N ALA A 313 -29.33 -24.25 3.12
CA ALA A 313 -29.50 -23.17 4.10
C ALA A 313 -29.41 -21.79 3.43
N ASP A 314 -28.42 -21.57 2.56
CA ASP A 314 -28.26 -20.28 1.84
C ASP A 314 -29.46 -19.99 0.93
N ARG A 315 -29.91 -20.99 0.17
CA ARG A 315 -31.12 -20.87 -0.67
C ARG A 315 -32.38 -20.61 0.16
N ALA A 316 -32.47 -21.13 1.38
CA ALA A 316 -33.58 -20.85 2.28
C ALA A 316 -33.50 -19.40 2.81
N ALA A 317 -32.31 -18.93 3.19
CA ALA A 317 -32.08 -17.57 3.63
C ALA A 317 -32.37 -16.54 2.53
N GLU A 318 -31.95 -16.81 1.28
CA GLU A 318 -32.25 -15.97 0.12
C GLU A 318 -33.76 -15.87 -0.16
N ARG A 319 -34.50 -16.98 -0.02
CA ARG A 319 -35.97 -16.99 -0.18
C ARG A 319 -36.67 -16.16 0.90
N VAL A 320 -36.20 -16.25 2.15
CA VAL A 320 -36.73 -15.46 3.27
C VAL A 320 -36.42 -13.97 3.08
N ALA A 321 -35.23 -13.63 2.59
CA ALA A 321 -34.86 -12.25 2.28
C ALA A 321 -35.68 -11.68 1.09
N ALA A 322 -36.00 -12.52 0.10
CA ALA A 322 -36.83 -12.14 -1.05
C ALA A 322 -38.30 -11.93 -0.66
N THR A 323 -38.87 -12.78 0.19
CA THR A 323 -40.25 -12.60 0.70
C THR A 323 -40.36 -11.43 1.67
N GLY A 324 -39.32 -11.13 2.46
CA GLY A 324 -39.27 -9.94 3.32
C GLY A 324 -39.16 -8.61 2.56
N LYS A 325 -38.61 -8.60 1.34
CA LYS A 325 -38.58 -7.42 0.45
C LYS A 325 -39.87 -7.21 -0.35
N ALA A 326 -40.66 -8.27 -0.58
CA ALA A 326 -41.94 -8.19 -1.29
C ALA A 326 -43.13 -7.77 -0.39
N GLY A 327 -42.91 -7.72 0.94
CA GLY A 327 -43.91 -7.32 1.94
C GLY A 327 -43.72 -5.92 2.53
N ARG A 328 -42.92 -5.06 1.90
CA ARG A 328 -42.74 -3.63 2.28
C ARG A 328 -43.16 -2.72 1.13
#